data_AF-A0A4Q8P9Z1-F1
#
_entry.id   AF-A0A4Q8P9Z1-F1
#
_cell.length_a   1.000
_cell.length_b   1.000
_cell.length_c   1.000
_cell.angle_alpha   90.00
_cell.angle_beta   90.00
_cell.angle_gamma   90.00
#
_symmetry.space_group_name_H-M   'P 1'
#
loop_
_entity.id
_entity.type
_entity.pdbx_description
1 polymer ?
#
loop_
_entity_poly.entity_id
_entity_poly.type
_entity_poly.pdbx_seq_one_letter_code
_entity_poly.pdbx_strand_id
1 'polypeptide(L)'
;MNRFVIADSTLCIGCHTCEAACSETHRQHGLQSMPRLKVMLNEKESAPQLCHHCEDAPCATVCPVNAINRVDGAVQLNESLCVSCKLCGIACPFGAIEFSGSRPLHIPANANTPKAPPAPPAPARVSTLLDWVPGVRAIAVKCDLCSFDEQGPACVRMCPTKALHLVENTDIARASKRKRELTFNTDFGDLTLFQQAQSGDA
;
A
#
# COMPACT_ATOMS: atom_id res chain seq x y z
N MET A 1 -10.32 -13.53 -6.47
CA MET A 1 -9.44 -12.97 -7.53
C MET A 1 -8.80 -11.69 -7.01
N ASN A 2 -7.53 -11.43 -7.26
CA ASN A 2 -6.84 -10.24 -6.73
C ASN A 2 -6.78 -9.13 -7.78
N ARG A 3 -6.98 -7.89 -7.34
CA ARG A 3 -6.64 -6.66 -8.07
C ARG A 3 -5.62 -5.91 -7.25
N PHE A 4 -4.64 -5.29 -7.89
CA PHE A 4 -3.60 -4.52 -7.19
C PHE A 4 -3.02 -3.46 -8.11
N VAL A 5 -2.37 -2.47 -7.52
CA VAL A 5 -1.65 -1.45 -8.28
C VAL A 5 -0.17 -1.81 -8.28
N ILE A 6 0.47 -1.71 -9.45
CA ILE A 6 1.91 -1.89 -9.63
C ILE A 6 2.56 -0.56 -10.01
N ALA A 7 3.81 -0.37 -9.60
CA ALA A 7 4.61 0.79 -9.93
C ALA A 7 5.77 0.42 -10.86
N ASP A 8 5.97 1.21 -11.90
CA ASP A 8 7.16 1.18 -12.77
C ASP A 8 8.19 2.19 -12.26
N SER A 9 9.32 1.71 -11.74
CA SER A 9 10.39 2.55 -11.20
C SER A 9 11.12 3.35 -12.28
N THR A 10 11.06 2.94 -13.55
CA THR A 10 11.72 3.63 -14.67
C THR A 10 10.98 4.91 -15.07
N LEU A 11 9.68 4.98 -14.79
CA LEU A 11 8.82 6.13 -15.08
C LEU A 11 8.57 7.01 -13.84
N CYS A 12 8.79 6.48 -12.65
CA CYS A 12 8.55 7.22 -11.42
C CYS A 12 9.64 8.26 -11.20
N ILE A 13 9.22 9.50 -11.00
CA ILE A 13 10.11 10.66 -10.74
C ILE A 13 10.07 11.11 -9.28
N GLY A 14 9.46 10.32 -8.39
CA GLY A 14 9.39 10.64 -6.96
C GLY A 14 8.64 11.95 -6.63
N CYS A 15 7.65 12.35 -7.43
CA CYS A 15 6.98 13.65 -7.28
C CYS A 15 5.94 13.72 -6.13
N HIS A 16 5.71 12.62 -5.41
CA HIS A 16 4.76 12.51 -4.28
C HIS A 16 3.28 12.86 -4.57
N THR A 17 2.92 13.16 -5.83
CA THR A 17 1.53 13.48 -6.21
C THR A 17 0.57 12.33 -5.91
N CYS A 18 1.02 11.09 -6.03
CA CYS A 18 0.22 9.90 -5.73
C CYS A 18 -0.11 9.78 -4.23
N GLU A 19 0.78 10.20 -3.33
CA GLU A 19 0.51 10.26 -1.89
C GLU A 19 -0.49 11.36 -1.57
N ALA A 20 -0.28 12.57 -2.11
CA ALA A 20 -1.16 13.71 -1.88
C ALA A 20 -2.59 13.41 -2.37
N ALA A 21 -2.73 12.85 -3.58
CA ALA A 21 -4.02 12.44 -4.13
C ALA A 21 -4.69 11.37 -3.26
N CYS A 22 -3.93 10.36 -2.82
CA CYS A 22 -4.46 9.33 -1.95
C CYS A 22 -4.96 9.91 -0.62
N SER A 23 -4.17 10.76 0.03
CA SER A 23 -4.54 11.44 1.28
C SER A 23 -5.83 12.25 1.13
N GLU A 24 -5.89 13.09 0.09
CA GLU A 24 -7.02 13.99 -0.16
C GLU A 24 -8.31 13.23 -0.43
N THR A 25 -8.29 12.28 -1.37
CA THR A 25 -9.48 11.49 -1.73
C THR A 25 -10.05 10.77 -0.51
N HIS A 26 -9.22 10.11 0.31
CA HIS A 26 -9.73 9.39 1.48
C HIS A 26 -10.27 10.33 2.56
N ARG A 27 -9.62 11.47 2.78
CA ARG A 27 -10.11 12.49 3.73
C ARG A 27 -11.48 13.03 3.33
N GLN A 28 -11.72 13.26 2.04
CA GLN A 28 -13.02 13.72 1.53
C GLN A 28 -14.14 12.71 1.80
N HIS A 29 -13.81 11.42 1.86
CA HIS A 29 -14.72 10.33 2.22
C HIS A 29 -14.75 10.00 3.72
N GLY A 30 -14.17 10.85 4.57
CA GLY A 30 -14.20 10.68 6.04
C GLY A 30 -13.30 9.56 6.58
N LEU A 31 -12.39 9.04 5.77
CA LEU A 31 -11.40 8.03 6.15
C LEU A 31 -10.11 8.69 6.66
N GLN A 32 -9.20 7.91 7.24
CA GLN A 32 -7.88 8.42 7.65
C GLN A 32 -7.18 9.15 6.48
N SER A 33 -6.67 10.35 6.75
CA SER A 33 -5.98 11.20 5.77
C SER A 33 -4.54 10.77 5.49
N MET A 34 -4.00 9.79 6.22
CA MET A 34 -2.67 9.26 5.91
C MET A 34 -2.70 8.56 4.53
N PRO A 35 -1.73 8.85 3.65
CA PRO A 35 -1.65 8.18 2.36
C PRO A 35 -1.46 6.67 2.54
N ARG A 36 -2.06 5.90 1.66
CA ARG A 36 -2.07 4.42 1.70
C ARG A 36 -0.96 3.78 0.86
N LEU A 37 -0.03 4.61 0.40
CA LEU A 37 1.19 4.26 -0.31
C LEU A 37 2.28 5.25 0.14
N LYS A 38 3.55 4.84 0.00
CA LYS A 38 4.70 5.64 0.37
C LYS A 38 5.75 5.63 -0.72
N VAL A 39 6.11 6.78 -1.27
CA VAL A 39 7.20 6.93 -2.24
C VAL A 39 8.51 6.63 -1.54
N MET A 40 9.20 5.61 -2.04
CA MET A 40 10.56 5.26 -1.66
C MET A 40 11.50 5.86 -2.69
N LEU A 41 12.56 6.50 -2.23
CA LEU A 41 13.62 7.04 -3.07
C LEU A 41 14.95 6.43 -2.64
N ASN A 42 15.73 6.00 -3.62
CA ASN A 42 17.15 5.73 -3.46
C ASN A 42 17.93 6.65 -4.43
N GLU A 43 19.25 6.50 -4.52
CA GLU A 43 20.09 7.37 -5.35
C GLU A 43 19.78 7.30 -6.86
N LYS A 44 19.17 6.20 -7.33
CA LYS A 44 19.01 5.89 -8.76
C LYS A 44 17.56 5.71 -9.21
N GLU A 45 16.67 5.36 -8.28
CA GLU A 45 15.32 4.92 -8.55
C GLU A 45 14.35 5.51 -7.53
N SER A 46 13.12 5.70 -7.98
CA SER A 46 12.01 5.99 -7.09
C SER A 46 10.86 5.07 -7.43
N ALA A 47 10.10 4.65 -6.42
CA ALA A 47 8.86 3.92 -6.62
C ALA A 47 8.02 3.98 -5.35
N PRO A 48 6.70 4.12 -5.45
CA PRO A 48 5.83 3.95 -4.30
C PRO A 48 5.74 2.49 -3.86
N GLN A 49 5.91 2.27 -2.56
CA GLN A 49 5.53 1.05 -1.87
C GLN A 49 4.05 1.10 -1.54
N LEU A 50 3.30 0.06 -1.89
CA LEU A 50 1.86 -0.02 -1.72
C LEU A 50 1.37 -1.45 -1.46
N CYS A 51 0.12 -1.59 -1.04
CA CYS A 51 -0.44 -2.91 -0.73
C CYS A 51 -0.71 -3.71 -2.02
N HIS A 52 -0.27 -4.96 -2.04
CA HIS A 52 -0.46 -5.87 -3.19
C HIS A 52 -1.75 -6.69 -3.13
N HIS A 53 -2.60 -6.48 -2.11
CA HIS A 53 -3.85 -7.24 -1.91
C HIS A 53 -3.67 -8.76 -2.05
N CYS A 54 -2.61 -9.28 -1.42
CA CYS A 54 -2.13 -10.67 -1.50
C CYS A 54 -3.26 -11.69 -1.37
N GLU A 55 -3.16 -12.80 -2.11
CA GLU A 55 -4.21 -13.85 -2.16
C GLU A 55 -4.49 -14.46 -0.79
N ASP A 56 -3.42 -14.85 -0.12
CA ASP A 56 -3.38 -15.43 1.23
C ASP A 56 -3.60 -14.37 2.33
N ALA A 57 -3.31 -13.09 2.02
CA ALA A 57 -3.55 -11.93 2.89
C ALA A 57 -3.17 -12.18 4.36
N PRO A 58 -1.89 -12.44 4.71
CA PRO A 58 -1.50 -12.75 6.09
C PRO A 58 -1.93 -11.68 7.09
N CYS A 59 -2.02 -10.42 6.66
CA CYS A 59 -2.54 -9.30 7.45
C CYS A 59 -4.01 -9.47 7.87
N ALA A 60 -4.85 -10.15 7.08
CA ALA A 60 -6.22 -10.49 7.44
C ALA A 60 -6.25 -11.63 8.46
N THR A 61 -5.46 -12.69 8.23
CA THR A 61 -5.37 -13.88 9.10
C THR A 61 -4.95 -13.54 10.52
N VAL A 62 -4.05 -12.57 10.71
CA VAL A 62 -3.59 -12.16 12.05
C VAL A 62 -4.49 -11.14 12.74
N CYS A 63 -5.57 -10.68 12.11
CA CYS A 63 -6.42 -9.64 12.69
C CYS A 63 -7.39 -10.22 13.72
N PRO A 64 -7.23 -9.95 15.04
CA PRO A 64 -8.02 -10.62 16.07
C PRO A 64 -9.50 -10.18 16.12
N VAL A 65 -9.82 -9.08 15.45
CA VAL A 65 -11.16 -8.46 15.43
C VAL A 65 -11.77 -8.46 14.04
N ASN A 66 -11.16 -9.18 13.08
CA ASN A 66 -11.60 -9.22 11.68
C ASN A 66 -11.84 -7.83 11.09
N ALA A 67 -10.97 -6.85 11.43
CA ALA A 67 -11.04 -5.53 10.82
C ALA A 67 -10.56 -5.55 9.36
N ILE A 68 -9.72 -6.52 8.99
CA ILE A 68 -9.24 -6.70 7.62
C ILE A 68 -9.90 -7.94 7.05
N ASN A 69 -10.63 -7.80 5.94
CA ASN A 69 -11.31 -8.90 5.25
C ASN A 69 -11.16 -8.79 3.74
N ARG A 70 -11.44 -9.89 3.06
CA ARG A 70 -11.49 -9.94 1.60
C ARG A 70 -12.90 -9.62 1.12
N VAL A 71 -13.05 -8.55 0.34
CA VAL A 71 -14.32 -8.07 -0.21
C VAL A 71 -14.08 -7.70 -1.67
N ASP A 72 -14.91 -8.21 -2.58
CA ASP A 72 -14.86 -7.93 -4.03
C ASP A 72 -13.48 -8.10 -4.68
N GLY A 73 -12.74 -9.12 -4.22
CA GLY A 73 -11.40 -9.42 -4.75
C GLY A 73 -10.29 -8.48 -4.27
N ALA A 74 -10.57 -7.65 -3.27
CA ALA A 74 -9.59 -6.80 -2.60
C ALA A 74 -9.52 -7.11 -1.10
N VAL A 75 -8.32 -7.00 -0.53
CA VAL A 75 -8.14 -6.98 0.92
C VAL A 75 -8.48 -5.58 1.44
N GLN A 76 -9.61 -5.44 2.14
CA GLN A 76 -10.13 -4.18 2.66
C GLN A 76 -10.00 -4.10 4.18
N LEU A 77 -9.90 -2.87 4.71
CA LEU A 77 -9.83 -2.57 6.13
C LEU A 77 -11.05 -1.76 6.56
N ASN A 78 -11.71 -2.21 7.61
CA ASN A 78 -12.68 -1.42 8.37
C ASN A 78 -11.95 -0.64 9.48
N GLU A 79 -11.78 0.67 9.29
CA GLU A 79 -11.09 1.56 10.23
C GLU A 79 -11.76 1.57 11.63
N SER A 80 -13.09 1.44 11.68
CA SER A 80 -13.87 1.47 12.93
C SER A 80 -13.66 0.23 13.80
N LEU A 81 -13.43 -0.93 13.19
CA LEU A 81 -13.17 -2.19 13.91
C LEU A 81 -11.72 -2.31 14.38
N CYS A 82 -10.78 -1.54 13.81
CA CYS A 82 -9.35 -1.70 14.08
C CYS A 82 -8.96 -1.34 15.53
N VAL A 83 -8.48 -2.32 16.31
CA VAL A 83 -8.12 -2.13 17.73
C VAL A 83 -6.65 -1.77 17.98
N SER A 84 -5.90 -1.32 16.97
CA SER A 84 -4.50 -0.91 17.14
C SER A 84 -3.53 -2.01 17.63
N CYS A 85 -3.82 -3.30 17.38
CA CYS A 85 -2.92 -4.39 17.80
C CYS A 85 -1.61 -4.48 17.00
N LYS A 86 -1.52 -3.79 15.84
CA LYS A 86 -0.35 -3.69 14.95
C LYS A 86 0.15 -5.01 14.33
N LEU A 87 -0.48 -6.14 14.62
CA LEU A 87 -0.14 -7.45 14.06
C LEU A 87 -0.16 -7.47 12.53
N CYS A 88 -1.12 -6.79 11.90
CA CYS A 88 -1.20 -6.71 10.45
C CYS A 88 0.01 -6.03 9.81
N GLY A 89 0.59 -5.01 10.47
CA GLY A 89 1.80 -4.34 10.02
C GLY A 89 3.01 -5.27 10.05
N ILE A 90 3.14 -6.06 11.12
CA ILE A 90 4.21 -7.06 11.28
C ILE A 90 4.06 -8.19 10.26
N ALA A 91 2.82 -8.65 10.01
CA ALA A 91 2.54 -9.74 9.08
C ALA A 91 2.61 -9.34 7.61
N CYS A 92 2.67 -8.04 7.28
CA CYS A 92 2.72 -7.59 5.90
C CYS A 92 4.15 -7.77 5.34
N PRO A 93 4.36 -8.67 4.36
CA PRO A 93 5.70 -8.92 3.82
C PRO A 93 6.26 -7.73 3.03
N PHE A 94 5.38 -6.82 2.60
CA PHE A 94 5.74 -5.63 1.81
C PHE A 94 5.89 -4.36 2.66
N GLY A 95 5.67 -4.43 3.97
CA GLY A 95 5.69 -3.23 4.84
C GLY A 95 4.63 -2.17 4.47
N ALA A 96 3.59 -2.56 3.74
CA ALA A 96 2.64 -1.63 3.10
C ALA A 96 1.47 -1.19 3.99
N ILE A 97 1.57 -1.38 5.30
CA ILE A 97 0.54 -1.01 6.28
C ILE A 97 1.15 -0.02 7.26
N GLU A 98 0.68 1.22 7.18
CA GLU A 98 1.05 2.31 8.06
C GLU A 98 0.02 2.45 9.20
N PHE A 99 0.28 3.31 10.18
CA PHE A 99 -0.63 3.53 11.30
C PHE A 99 -0.85 5.02 11.54
N SER A 100 -2.11 5.44 11.56
CA SER A 100 -2.54 6.81 11.81
C SER A 100 -3.75 6.81 12.72
N GLY A 101 -3.96 7.87 13.49
CA GLY A 101 -5.20 7.96 14.23
C GLY A 101 -5.39 9.27 14.94
N SER A 102 -6.55 9.37 15.60
CA SER A 102 -6.97 10.52 16.37
C SER A 102 -7.24 10.12 17.82
N ARG A 103 -7.35 11.15 18.67
CA ARG A 103 -7.79 10.99 20.05
C ARG A 103 -9.32 10.88 20.08
N PRO A 104 -9.90 9.80 20.61
CA PRO A 104 -11.35 9.71 20.81
C PRO A 104 -11.85 10.81 21.75
N LEU A 105 -13.07 11.32 21.51
CA LEU A 105 -13.63 12.51 22.20
C LEU A 105 -13.58 12.47 23.73
N HIS A 106 -13.70 11.28 24.33
CA HIS A 106 -13.75 11.10 25.79
C HIS A 106 -12.47 10.48 26.37
N ILE A 107 -11.39 10.41 25.61
CA ILE A 107 -10.09 9.97 26.13
C ILE A 107 -9.26 11.19 26.52
N PRO A 108 -8.83 11.31 27.79
CA PRO A 108 -8.04 12.45 28.22
C PRO A 108 -6.70 12.48 27.48
N ALA A 109 -6.25 13.69 27.14
CA ALA A 109 -4.96 13.89 26.48
C ALA A 109 -3.78 13.45 27.36
N ASN A 110 -4.01 13.39 28.66
CA ASN A 110 -3.06 12.96 29.65
C ASN A 110 -3.76 11.96 30.59
N ALA A 111 -3.28 10.72 30.64
CA ALA A 111 -3.76 9.71 31.58
C ALA A 111 -3.11 9.86 32.98
N ASN A 112 -2.20 10.84 33.17
CA ASN A 112 -1.56 11.11 34.43
C ASN A 112 -2.61 11.69 35.39
N THR A 113 -3.03 10.85 36.33
CA THR A 113 -3.82 11.28 37.48
C THR A 113 -2.94 11.17 38.72
N PRO A 114 -3.24 11.88 39.82
CA PRO A 114 -2.56 11.65 41.10
C PRO A 114 -2.68 10.21 41.62
N LYS A 115 -3.60 9.42 41.05
CA LYS A 115 -3.86 8.02 41.41
C LYS A 115 -3.15 7.00 40.52
N ALA A 116 -2.47 7.43 39.46
CA ALA A 116 -1.77 6.56 38.52
C ALA A 116 -0.32 7.02 38.33
N PRO A 117 0.63 6.10 38.09
CA PRO A 117 1.97 6.47 37.68
C PRO A 117 1.93 7.40 36.46
N PRO A 118 2.82 8.40 36.36
CA PRO A 118 2.89 9.24 35.19
C PRO A 118 3.27 8.40 33.97
N ALA A 119 2.49 8.52 32.90
CA ALA A 119 2.83 8.03 31.58
C ALA A 119 4.18 8.62 31.16
N PRO A 120 5.09 7.79 30.62
CA PRO A 120 6.36 8.30 30.11
C PRO A 120 6.09 9.28 28.95
N PRO A 121 7.00 10.25 28.73
CA PRO A 121 6.90 11.13 27.57
C PRO A 121 6.86 10.32 26.29
N ALA A 122 6.10 10.80 25.30
CA ALA A 122 6.06 10.15 23.99
C ALA A 122 7.50 10.06 23.44
N PRO A 123 7.93 8.87 22.99
CA PRO A 123 9.27 8.72 22.42
C PRO A 123 9.41 9.55 21.15
N ALA A 124 10.66 9.82 20.75
CA ALA A 124 10.93 10.35 19.42
C ALA A 124 10.30 9.42 18.37
N ARG A 125 9.66 10.00 17.35
CA ARG A 125 9.03 9.21 16.30
C ARG A 125 10.09 8.51 15.47
N VAL A 126 10.03 7.18 15.44
CA VAL A 126 10.95 6.33 14.67
C VAL A 126 10.23 5.75 13.45
N SER A 127 8.99 5.28 13.64
CA SER A 127 8.12 4.80 12.58
C SER A 127 6.68 4.81 13.06
N THR A 128 5.73 4.95 12.14
CA THR A 128 4.29 4.87 12.45
C THR A 128 3.93 3.55 13.16
N LEU A 129 4.64 2.46 12.84
CA LEU A 129 4.47 1.15 13.46
C LEU A 129 4.83 1.16 14.94
N LEU A 130 5.89 1.87 15.35
CA LEU A 130 6.34 1.92 16.75
C LEU A 130 5.80 3.13 17.53
N ASP A 131 5.31 4.14 16.82
CA ASP A 131 4.78 5.35 17.43
C ASP A 131 3.63 5.00 18.38
N TRP A 132 3.76 5.50 19.62
CA TRP A 132 2.76 5.40 20.67
C TRP A 132 2.56 6.77 21.28
N VAL A 133 1.33 7.29 21.18
CA VAL A 133 0.94 8.57 21.76
C VAL A 133 -0.20 8.31 22.75
N PRO A 134 -0.02 8.65 24.04
CA PRO A 134 -1.07 8.52 25.04
C PRO A 134 -2.40 9.14 24.58
N GLY A 135 -3.44 8.31 24.66
CA GLY A 135 -4.81 8.68 24.32
C GLY A 135 -5.14 8.72 22.82
N VAL A 136 -4.21 8.42 21.92
CA VAL A 136 -4.48 8.29 20.48
C VAL A 136 -4.74 6.82 20.14
N ARG A 137 -5.83 6.54 19.42
CA ARG A 137 -6.10 5.21 18.87
C ARG A 137 -5.47 5.13 17.47
N ALA A 138 -4.35 4.42 17.35
CA ALA A 138 -3.70 4.22 16.05
C ALA A 138 -4.46 3.17 15.22
N ILE A 139 -5.01 3.59 14.10
CA ILE A 139 -5.74 2.76 13.15
C ILE A 139 -4.78 2.39 12.01
N ALA A 140 -4.84 1.14 11.55
CA ALA A 140 -4.06 0.71 10.39
C ALA A 140 -4.48 1.51 9.14
N VAL A 141 -3.56 1.75 8.22
CA VAL A 141 -3.80 2.45 6.97
C VAL A 141 -3.16 1.63 5.86
N LYS A 142 -3.96 1.16 4.91
CA LYS A 142 -3.50 0.38 3.75
C LYS A 142 -4.33 0.70 2.52
N CYS A 143 -3.80 0.45 1.34
CA CYS A 143 -4.52 0.68 0.09
C CYS A 143 -5.81 -0.16 0.08
N ASP A 144 -6.93 0.43 -0.27
CA ASP A 144 -8.25 -0.19 -0.42
C ASP A 144 -8.72 -0.12 -1.89
N LEU A 145 -7.77 0.13 -2.80
CA LEU A 145 -7.98 0.41 -4.23
C LEU A 145 -8.94 1.55 -4.52
N CYS A 146 -9.20 2.43 -3.55
CA CYS A 146 -10.26 3.42 -3.62
C CYS A 146 -11.60 2.76 -4.01
N SER A 147 -11.93 1.63 -3.37
CA SER A 147 -13.14 0.83 -3.65
C SER A 147 -14.47 1.61 -3.59
N PHE A 148 -14.47 2.78 -2.96
CA PHE A 148 -15.60 3.70 -2.88
C PHE A 148 -15.73 4.66 -4.09
N ASP A 149 -14.73 4.74 -4.96
CA ASP A 149 -14.67 5.66 -6.10
C ASP A 149 -14.79 4.89 -7.43
N GLU A 150 -15.81 5.20 -8.22
CA GLU A 150 -16.05 4.57 -9.52
C GLU A 150 -14.93 4.84 -10.53
N GLN A 151 -14.18 5.93 -10.35
CA GLN A 151 -13.02 6.26 -11.18
C GLN A 151 -11.77 5.44 -10.80
N GLY A 152 -11.86 4.57 -9.78
CA GLY A 152 -10.80 3.66 -9.35
C GLY A 152 -9.75 4.31 -8.44
N PRO A 153 -8.50 3.80 -8.43
CA PRO A 153 -7.44 4.33 -7.55
C PRO A 153 -6.99 5.74 -7.93
N ALA A 154 -7.12 6.69 -7.00
CA ALA A 154 -6.70 8.08 -7.18
C ALA A 154 -5.21 8.23 -7.52
N CYS A 155 -4.36 7.36 -6.95
CA CYS A 155 -2.92 7.35 -7.21
C CYS A 155 -2.58 7.02 -8.67
N VAL A 156 -3.34 6.13 -9.31
CA VAL A 156 -3.18 5.78 -10.73
C VAL A 156 -3.63 6.95 -11.60
N ARG A 157 -4.79 7.55 -11.31
CA ARG A 157 -5.34 8.66 -12.09
C ARG A 157 -4.46 9.92 -12.08
N MET A 158 -3.86 10.22 -10.94
CA MET A 158 -3.12 11.47 -10.75
C MET A 158 -1.63 11.37 -11.11
N CYS A 159 -1.10 10.18 -11.41
CA CYS A 159 0.32 10.02 -11.70
C CYS A 159 0.70 10.73 -13.02
N PRO A 160 1.53 11.79 -13.00
CA PRO A 160 1.82 12.59 -14.20
C PRO A 160 2.63 11.81 -15.24
N THR A 161 3.50 10.91 -14.79
CA THR A 161 4.34 10.07 -15.65
C THR A 161 3.71 8.72 -15.98
N LYS A 162 2.49 8.46 -15.47
CA LYS A 162 1.78 7.18 -15.62
C LYS A 162 2.59 5.97 -15.12
N ALA A 163 3.42 6.16 -14.09
CA ALA A 163 4.21 5.11 -13.47
C ALA A 163 3.36 4.08 -12.68
N LEU A 164 2.10 4.39 -12.37
CA LEU A 164 1.21 3.53 -11.60
C LEU A 164 0.13 2.92 -12.49
N HIS A 165 -0.05 1.60 -12.40
CA HIS A 165 -1.03 0.86 -13.18
C HIS A 165 -1.87 -0.05 -12.29
N LEU A 166 -3.19 -0.04 -12.47
CA LEU A 166 -4.07 -1.04 -11.89
C LEU A 166 -3.96 -2.32 -12.73
N VAL A 167 -3.63 -3.43 -12.09
CA VAL A 167 -3.56 -4.75 -12.69
C VAL A 167 -4.78 -5.56 -12.27
N GLU A 168 -5.49 -6.07 -13.27
CA GLU A 168 -6.58 -7.01 -13.07
C GLU A 168 -6.19 -8.41 -13.55
N ASN A 169 -6.86 -9.44 -13.04
CA ASN A 169 -6.59 -10.83 -13.45
C ASN A 169 -6.73 -11.04 -14.97
N THR A 170 -7.63 -10.30 -15.64
CA THR A 170 -7.76 -10.35 -17.10
C THR A 170 -6.51 -9.88 -17.82
N ASP A 171 -5.78 -8.92 -17.26
CA ASP A 171 -4.56 -8.40 -17.85
C ASP A 171 -3.42 -9.41 -17.73
N ILE A 172 -3.35 -10.13 -16.61
CA ILE A 172 -2.40 -11.24 -16.42
C ILE A 172 -2.68 -12.37 -17.42
N ALA A 173 -3.96 -12.74 -17.59
CA ALA A 173 -4.37 -13.76 -18.56
C ALA A 173 -4.03 -13.36 -20.00
N ARG A 174 -4.31 -12.10 -20.38
CA ARG A 174 -3.95 -11.55 -21.70
C ARG A 174 -2.43 -11.49 -21.89
N ALA A 175 -1.68 -11.05 -20.89
CA ALA A 175 -0.22 -11.00 -20.95
C ALA A 175 0.38 -12.41 -21.08
N SER A 176 -0.13 -13.39 -20.33
CA SER A 176 0.28 -14.79 -20.47
C SER A 176 -0.06 -15.34 -21.84
N LYS A 177 -1.25 -15.03 -22.39
CA LYS A 177 -1.65 -15.46 -23.73
C LYS A 177 -0.73 -14.85 -24.79
N ARG A 178 -0.49 -13.54 -24.72
CA ARG A 178 0.41 -12.82 -25.62
C ARG A 178 1.84 -13.37 -25.56
N LYS A 179 2.37 -13.67 -24.36
CA LYS A 179 3.70 -14.30 -24.22
C LYS A 179 3.74 -15.68 -24.88
N ARG A 180 2.70 -16.50 -24.72
CA ARG A 180 2.58 -17.80 -25.39
C ARG A 180 2.49 -17.66 -26.91
N GLU A 181 1.68 -16.72 -27.41
CA GLU A 181 1.56 -16.40 -28.84
C GLU A 181 2.89 -15.89 -29.40
N LEU A 182 3.61 -15.01 -28.68
CA LEU A 182 4.93 -14.53 -29.08
C LEU A 182 5.98 -15.65 -29.10
N THR A 183 5.94 -16.58 -28.15
CA THR A 183 6.85 -17.75 -28.12
C THR A 183 6.58 -18.71 -29.28
N PHE A 184 5.30 -18.86 -29.66
CA PHE A 184 4.90 -19.65 -30.81
C PHE A 184 5.27 -18.98 -32.14
N ASN A 185 5.23 -17.65 -32.18
CA ASN A 185 5.51 -16.84 -33.38
C ASN A 185 6.98 -16.42 -33.52
N THR A 186 7.81 -16.57 -32.48
CA THR A 186 9.27 -16.58 -32.65
C THR A 186 9.63 -17.83 -33.43
N ASP A 187 9.76 -17.66 -34.74
CA ASP A 187 10.20 -18.67 -35.69
C ASP A 187 11.38 -19.48 -35.13
N PHE A 188 11.40 -20.77 -35.48
CA PHE A 188 12.46 -21.76 -35.24
C PHE A 188 13.85 -21.38 -35.85
N GLY A 189 14.19 -20.09 -35.98
CA GLY A 189 15.42 -19.65 -36.63
C GLY A 189 15.92 -18.24 -36.34
N ASP A 190 15.28 -17.43 -35.50
CA ASP A 190 15.78 -16.07 -35.23
C ASP A 190 16.47 -15.96 -33.84
N LEU A 191 17.77 -16.25 -33.82
CA LEU A 191 18.66 -16.17 -32.65
C LEU A 191 19.13 -14.73 -32.33
N THR A 192 18.61 -13.71 -33.01
CA THR A 192 19.03 -12.32 -32.82
C THR A 192 18.77 -11.80 -31.40
N LEU A 193 17.75 -12.33 -30.70
CA LEU A 193 17.48 -12.01 -29.28
C LEU A 193 18.57 -12.53 -28.32
N PHE A 194 19.30 -13.59 -28.68
CA PHE A 194 20.43 -14.09 -27.87
C PHE A 194 21.75 -13.34 -28.18
N GLN A 195 21.89 -12.75 -29.36
CA GLN A 195 23.08 -11.96 -29.72
C GLN A 195 23.11 -10.60 -29.03
N GLN A 196 21.95 -9.97 -28.78
CA GLN A 196 21.88 -8.70 -28.05
C GLN A 196 22.26 -8.81 -26.57
N ALA A 197 22.22 -10.02 -26.00
CA ALA A 197 22.64 -10.28 -24.62
C ALA A 197 24.16 -10.51 -24.46
N GLN A 198 24.92 -10.63 -25.56
CA GLN A 198 26.37 -10.88 -25.54
C GLN A 198 27.23 -9.70 -26.04
N SER A 199 26.64 -8.63 -26.58
CA SER A 199 27.38 -7.47 -27.08
C SER A 199 27.36 -6.26 -26.13
N GLY A 200 27.34 -6.52 -24.83
CA GLY A 200 27.32 -5.49 -23.78
C GLY A 200 28.44 -5.67 -22.77
N ASP A 201 29.68 -5.79 -23.24
CA ASP A 201 30.90 -5.50 -22.46
C ASP A 201 32.08 -5.27 -23.42
N ALA A 202 32.90 -4.27 -23.08
CA ALA A 202 34.02 -3.63 -23.79
C ALA A 202 33.68 -2.52 -24.81
#